data_AF-A0A4Q9AHM1-F1
#
_entry.id   AF-A0A4Q9AHM1-F1
#
_cell.length_a   1.000
_cell.length_b   1.000
_cell.length_c   1.000
_cell.angle_alpha   90.00
_cell.angle_beta   90.00
_cell.angle_gamma   90.00
#
_symmetry.space_group_name_H-M   'P 1'
#
loop_
_entity.id
_entity.type
_entity.pdbx_description
1 polymer ?
#
loop_
_entity_poly.entity_id
_entity_poly.type
_entity_poly.pdbx_seq_one_letter_code
_entity_poly.pdbx_strand_id
1 'polypeptide(L)'
;MPPIRNQIIAERLYDTLILEEPSVMMRMLRGPKVTQMIKILACAIAAATASMLTAGAAHADESAFLKTLAGNWSGNGTVKVRTNAPTIKVTCRFTSDANASSLALNGRCTSLVVFSRVISANLKASGDSYTGSYVGAGTGTAGLGGKRAGNAISLAIKWAKEVNGDRRAQMTIEKTGASGMRLTTVDTDPATGRSVVTSRIDLRRS
;
A
#
# COMPACT_ATOMS: atom_id res chain seq x y z
N MET A 1 35.43 90.46 -5.09
CA MET A 1 35.65 91.04 -3.75
C MET A 1 34.57 90.50 -2.80
N PRO A 2 34.92 89.66 -1.81
CA PRO A 2 33.99 89.03 -0.85
C PRO A 2 33.97 89.77 0.52
N PRO A 3 33.08 89.36 1.44
CA PRO A 3 33.51 89.02 2.82
C PRO A 3 32.89 87.65 3.24
N ILE A 4 33.56 86.64 3.82
CA ILE A 4 34.54 86.49 4.91
C ILE A 4 34.11 87.08 6.26
N ARG A 5 32.85 86.87 6.70
CA ARG A 5 32.48 87.02 8.12
C ARG A 5 31.15 86.36 8.46
N ASN A 6 31.11 85.03 8.43
CA ASN A 6 30.42 84.20 9.46
C ASN A 6 30.45 82.71 9.09
N GLN A 7 31.68 82.27 8.83
CA GLN A 7 32.15 80.89 8.86
C GLN A 7 32.31 80.40 10.32
N ILE A 8 31.58 80.98 11.28
CA ILE A 8 31.73 80.79 12.74
C ILE A 8 30.36 80.69 13.45
N ILE A 9 29.25 80.59 12.70
CA ILE A 9 28.00 80.01 13.23
C ILE A 9 27.89 78.62 12.59
N ALA A 10 28.88 77.78 12.91
CA ALA A 10 28.86 76.96 14.11
C ALA A 10 27.88 75.81 13.85
N GLU A 11 28.30 74.79 13.11
CA GLU A 11 29.25 73.76 13.59
C GLU A 11 28.80 73.10 14.91
N ARG A 12 27.51 73.22 15.29
CA ARG A 12 27.00 72.50 16.47
C ARG A 12 25.63 71.84 16.33
N LEU A 13 24.92 71.99 15.21
CA LEU A 13 23.53 71.49 15.13
C LEU A 13 23.12 70.70 13.88
N TYR A 14 23.97 70.56 12.86
CA TYR A 14 23.73 69.61 11.76
C TYR A 14 24.80 68.51 11.63
N ASP A 15 25.72 68.42 12.59
CA ASP A 15 26.45 67.17 12.89
C ASP A 15 25.52 66.10 13.50
N THR A 16 24.24 66.41 13.71
CA THR A 16 23.27 65.51 14.34
C THR A 16 22.44 64.70 13.35
N LEU A 17 22.59 64.90 12.03
CA LEU A 17 21.71 64.28 11.02
C LEU A 17 22.42 63.41 9.99
N ILE A 18 23.74 63.26 10.07
CA ILE A 18 24.50 62.30 9.25
C ILE A 18 25.56 61.69 10.15
N LEU A 19 25.20 60.69 10.97
CA LEU A 19 26.05 59.60 11.50
C LEU A 19 25.17 58.73 12.43
N GLU A 20 24.00 58.29 11.97
CA GLU A 20 23.38 57.09 12.55
C GLU A 20 24.15 55.91 11.97
N GLU A 21 25.09 55.41 12.76
CA GLU A 21 25.94 54.30 12.40
C GLU A 21 25.09 53.07 11.97
N PRO A 22 25.50 52.35 10.90
CA PRO A 22 24.94 51.02 10.60
C PRO A 22 25.17 50.01 11.76
N SER A 23 25.96 50.40 12.77
CA SER A 23 26.22 49.67 14.01
C SER A 23 25.00 49.48 14.92
N VAL A 24 24.01 50.39 14.90
CA VAL A 24 22.86 50.30 15.84
C VAL A 24 21.79 49.33 15.34
N MET A 25 21.47 49.36 14.04
CA MET A 25 20.55 48.38 13.46
C MET A 25 21.12 46.95 13.51
N MET A 26 22.46 46.80 13.45
CA MET A 26 23.12 45.49 13.59
C MET A 26 23.29 45.03 15.06
N ARG A 27 23.17 45.92 16.05
CA ARG A 27 23.21 45.56 17.48
C ARG A 27 21.88 45.02 18.02
N MET A 28 20.75 45.31 17.36
CA MET A 28 19.44 44.72 17.73
C MET A 28 19.33 43.22 17.35
N LEU A 29 20.17 42.73 16.43
CA LEU A 29 20.15 41.33 15.95
C LEU A 29 21.10 40.37 16.70
N ARG A 30 21.88 40.87 17.67
CA ARG A 30 22.89 40.10 18.43
C ARG A 30 22.58 40.00 19.94
N GLY A 31 21.32 39.80 20.29
CA GLY A 31 20.93 39.33 21.63
C GLY A 31 20.90 37.80 21.68
N PRO A 32 21.33 37.13 22.77
CA PRO A 32 21.29 35.66 22.89
C PRO A 32 19.88 35.08 22.67
N LYS A 33 18.83 35.86 22.92
CA LYS A 33 17.43 35.48 22.67
C LYS A 33 17.04 35.48 21.17
N VAL A 34 17.62 36.36 20.35
CA VAL A 34 17.29 36.49 18.91
C VAL A 34 17.98 35.39 18.10
N THR A 35 19.22 35.04 18.45
CA THR A 35 19.94 33.90 17.85
C THR A 35 19.28 32.55 18.21
N GLN A 36 18.63 32.46 19.37
CA GLN A 36 17.89 31.27 19.79
C GLN A 36 16.54 31.14 19.07
N MET A 37 15.81 32.25 18.86
CA MET A 37 14.55 32.24 18.10
C MET A 37 14.75 31.90 16.61
N ILE A 38 15.84 32.35 15.97
CA ILE A 38 16.15 32.02 14.56
C ILE A 38 16.54 30.55 14.40
N LYS A 39 17.25 29.95 15.37
CA LYS A 39 17.56 28.50 15.39
C LYS A 39 16.32 27.64 15.61
N ILE A 40 15.39 28.07 16.47
CA ILE A 40 14.13 27.36 16.72
C ILE A 40 13.21 27.43 15.49
N LEU A 41 13.17 28.57 14.79
CA LEU A 41 12.36 28.74 13.58
C LEU A 41 12.91 27.94 12.37
N ALA A 42 14.24 27.87 12.23
CA ALA A 42 14.87 27.03 11.19
C ALA A 42 14.68 25.51 11.45
N CYS A 43 14.66 25.08 12.71
CA CYS A 43 14.35 23.68 13.07
C CYS A 43 12.85 23.33 12.86
N ALA A 44 11.94 24.29 13.02
CA ALA A 44 10.50 24.05 12.86
C ALA A 44 10.08 23.86 11.39
N ILE A 45 10.76 24.53 10.44
CA ILE A 45 10.43 24.42 9.00
C ILE A 45 10.99 23.11 8.41
N ALA A 46 12.10 22.57 8.93
CA ALA A 46 12.63 21.27 8.53
C ALA A 46 11.79 20.08 9.03
N ALA A 47 11.05 20.24 10.14
CA ALA A 47 10.24 19.18 10.73
C ALA A 47 8.83 19.05 10.10
N ALA A 48 8.30 20.12 9.48
CA ALA A 48 6.95 20.12 8.91
C ALA A 48 6.86 19.53 7.49
N THR A 49 7.98 19.42 6.76
CA THR A 49 8.03 18.88 5.39
C THR A 49 8.25 17.36 5.32
N ALA A 50 8.68 16.72 6.41
CA ALA A 50 8.94 15.27 6.44
C ALA A 50 7.67 14.40 6.56
N SER A 51 6.53 14.96 6.98
CA SER A 51 5.34 14.18 7.34
C SER A 51 4.39 13.84 6.18
N MET A 52 4.57 14.44 4.99
CA MET A 52 3.66 14.21 3.85
C MET A 52 4.13 13.10 2.87
N LEU A 53 5.33 12.54 3.06
CA LEU A 53 5.93 11.57 2.13
C LEU A 53 5.50 10.11 2.38
N THR A 54 4.91 9.79 3.54
CA THR A 54 4.62 8.40 3.92
C THR A 54 3.35 7.83 3.28
N ALA A 55 2.32 8.67 3.06
CA ALA A 55 1.07 8.21 2.47
C ALA A 55 1.24 7.80 0.99
N GLY A 56 2.06 8.53 0.22
CA GLY A 56 2.31 8.21 -1.20
C GLY A 56 3.14 6.94 -1.41
N ALA A 57 4.06 6.63 -0.49
CA ALA A 57 4.96 5.49 -0.63
C ALA A 57 4.22 4.14 -0.59
N ALA A 58 3.23 3.99 0.31
CA ALA A 58 2.43 2.76 0.41
C ALA A 58 1.60 2.50 -0.84
N HIS A 59 0.98 3.54 -1.42
CA HIS A 59 0.20 3.42 -2.64
C HIS A 59 1.06 3.09 -3.87
N ALA A 60 2.28 3.66 -3.96
CA ALA A 60 3.20 3.36 -5.05
C ALA A 60 3.70 1.91 -5.00
N ASP A 61 4.06 1.41 -3.81
CA ASP A 61 4.47 0.02 -3.60
C ASP A 61 3.35 -0.97 -3.94
N GLU A 62 2.11 -0.69 -3.51
CA GLU A 62 0.96 -1.56 -3.80
C GLU A 62 0.64 -1.61 -5.29
N SER A 63 0.65 -0.45 -5.96
CA SER A 63 0.46 -0.35 -7.41
C SER A 63 1.52 -1.13 -8.18
N ALA A 64 2.79 -1.03 -7.76
CA ALA A 64 3.88 -1.79 -8.37
C ALA A 64 3.68 -3.30 -8.16
N PHE A 65 3.34 -3.72 -6.94
CA PHE A 65 3.08 -5.13 -6.62
C PHE A 65 1.92 -5.70 -7.47
N LEU A 66 0.76 -5.05 -7.50
CA LEU A 66 -0.41 -5.52 -8.25
C LEU A 66 -0.13 -5.72 -9.73
N LYS A 67 0.61 -4.79 -10.35
CA LYS A 67 1.04 -4.91 -11.75
C LYS A 67 1.86 -6.17 -12.02
N THR A 68 2.62 -6.65 -11.04
CA THR A 68 3.40 -7.89 -11.22
C THR A 68 2.52 -9.15 -11.29
N LEU A 69 1.27 -9.08 -10.81
CA LEU A 69 0.31 -10.18 -10.88
C LEU A 69 -0.47 -10.19 -12.21
N ALA A 70 -0.44 -9.08 -12.98
CA ALA A 70 -1.14 -8.98 -14.26
C ALA A 70 -0.64 -9.99 -15.30
N GLY A 71 -1.49 -10.38 -16.25
CA GLY A 71 -1.18 -11.25 -17.39
C GLY A 71 -1.87 -12.61 -17.32
N ASN A 72 -1.46 -13.51 -18.22
CA ASN A 72 -2.01 -14.86 -18.29
C ASN A 72 -1.16 -15.85 -17.48
N TRP A 73 -1.86 -16.79 -16.85
CA TRP A 73 -1.30 -17.76 -15.93
C TRP A 73 -1.87 -19.14 -16.21
N SER A 74 -1.03 -20.15 -16.10
CA SER A 74 -1.46 -21.55 -16.20
C SER A 74 -0.68 -22.41 -15.23
N GLY A 75 -1.27 -23.51 -14.80
CA GLY A 75 -0.60 -24.41 -13.88
C GLY A 75 -1.47 -25.54 -13.39
N ASN A 76 -0.99 -26.21 -12.35
CA ASN A 76 -1.64 -27.37 -11.78
C ASN A 76 -1.84 -27.16 -10.29
N GLY A 77 -2.78 -27.91 -9.72
CA GLY A 77 -3.09 -27.82 -8.32
C GLY A 77 -3.89 -28.99 -7.81
N THR A 78 -4.26 -28.88 -6.55
CA THR A 78 -5.09 -29.82 -5.83
C THR A 78 -6.23 -29.11 -5.15
N VAL A 79 -7.41 -29.70 -5.19
CA VAL A 79 -8.62 -29.16 -4.56
C VAL A 79 -9.37 -30.26 -3.82
N LYS A 80 -10.02 -29.89 -2.72
CA LYS A 80 -10.95 -30.73 -1.97
C LYS A 80 -12.31 -30.05 -1.96
N VAL A 81 -13.35 -30.77 -2.33
CA VAL A 81 -14.73 -30.22 -2.33
C VAL A 81 -15.30 -30.02 -0.92
N ARG A 82 -14.71 -30.72 0.05
CA ARG A 82 -14.94 -30.63 1.50
C ARG A 82 -13.63 -30.95 2.22
N THR A 83 -13.48 -30.55 3.48
CA THR A 83 -12.28 -30.83 4.30
C THR A 83 -11.95 -32.32 4.44
N ASN A 84 -12.97 -33.18 4.47
CA ASN A 84 -12.85 -34.64 4.59
C ASN A 84 -12.89 -35.40 3.25
N ALA A 85 -13.05 -34.71 2.12
CA ALA A 85 -13.12 -35.36 0.81
C ALA A 85 -11.73 -35.77 0.28
N PRO A 86 -11.66 -36.71 -0.68
CA PRO A 86 -10.42 -36.98 -1.42
C PRO A 86 -9.90 -35.74 -2.16
N THR A 87 -8.58 -35.68 -2.32
CA THR A 87 -7.91 -34.63 -3.08
C THR A 87 -8.02 -34.86 -4.58
N ILE A 88 -8.45 -33.84 -5.32
CA ILE A 88 -8.64 -33.87 -6.77
C ILE A 88 -7.55 -33.04 -7.45
N LYS A 89 -6.87 -33.62 -8.43
CA LYS A 89 -5.91 -32.89 -9.28
C LYS A 89 -6.66 -32.06 -10.32
N VAL A 90 -6.20 -30.83 -10.51
CA VAL A 90 -6.75 -29.88 -11.49
C VAL A 90 -5.65 -29.21 -12.28
N THR A 91 -5.96 -28.91 -13.54
CA THR A 91 -5.20 -27.97 -14.38
C THR A 91 -5.99 -26.69 -14.48
N CYS A 92 -5.35 -25.55 -14.28
CA CYS A 92 -6.00 -24.25 -14.23
C CYS A 92 -5.39 -23.28 -15.23
N ARG A 93 -6.24 -22.40 -15.78
CA ARG A 93 -5.84 -21.24 -16.57
C ARG A 93 -6.54 -20.00 -16.02
N PHE A 94 -5.80 -18.91 -15.88
CA PHE A 94 -6.28 -17.64 -15.37
C PHE A 94 -5.80 -16.49 -16.25
N THR A 95 -6.63 -15.48 -16.38
CA THR A 95 -6.28 -14.14 -16.84
C THR A 95 -6.38 -13.21 -15.64
N SER A 96 -5.35 -12.41 -15.44
CA SER A 96 -5.25 -11.46 -14.34
C SER A 96 -5.14 -10.05 -14.90
N ASP A 97 -6.17 -9.25 -14.73
CA ASP A 97 -6.17 -7.83 -15.06
C ASP A 97 -5.86 -7.04 -13.80
N ALA A 98 -4.75 -6.33 -13.77
CA ALA A 98 -4.35 -5.53 -12.61
C ALA A 98 -4.01 -4.11 -13.02
N ASN A 99 -4.40 -3.15 -12.18
CA ASN A 99 -4.00 -1.75 -12.30
C ASN A 99 -3.51 -1.25 -10.93
N ALA A 100 -3.39 0.08 -10.76
CA ALA A 100 -2.84 0.68 -9.56
C ALA A 100 -3.62 0.37 -8.27
N SER A 101 -4.91 0.03 -8.36
CA SER A 101 -5.77 -0.14 -7.18
C SER A 101 -6.78 -1.29 -7.31
N SER A 102 -6.66 -2.14 -8.33
CA SER A 102 -7.53 -3.32 -8.47
C SER A 102 -6.83 -4.50 -9.12
N LEU A 103 -7.32 -5.69 -8.77
CA LEU A 103 -6.93 -6.97 -9.36
C LEU A 103 -8.19 -7.75 -9.69
N ALA A 104 -8.36 -8.17 -10.94
CA ALA A 104 -9.38 -9.12 -11.37
C ALA A 104 -8.69 -10.38 -11.86
N LEU A 105 -8.73 -11.44 -11.05
CA LEU A 105 -8.16 -12.74 -11.37
C LEU A 105 -9.30 -13.67 -11.76
N ASN A 106 -9.42 -14.01 -13.04
CA ASN A 106 -10.50 -14.82 -13.58
C ASN A 106 -9.94 -16.06 -14.23
N GLY A 107 -10.49 -17.23 -13.93
CA GLY A 107 -9.99 -18.46 -14.50
C GLY A 107 -10.92 -19.64 -14.40
N ARG A 108 -10.41 -20.76 -14.87
CA ARG A 108 -11.09 -22.04 -14.88
C ARG A 108 -10.12 -23.14 -14.50
N CYS A 109 -10.55 -23.98 -13.57
CA CYS A 109 -9.83 -25.19 -13.18
C CYS A 109 -10.63 -26.41 -13.64
N THR A 110 -9.95 -27.29 -14.36
CA THR A 110 -10.53 -28.51 -14.92
C THR A 110 -9.79 -29.71 -14.33
N SER A 111 -10.54 -30.64 -13.76
CA SER A 111 -10.05 -31.98 -13.48
C SER A 111 -10.21 -32.83 -14.74
N LEU A 112 -9.32 -33.81 -14.94
CA LEU A 112 -9.33 -34.67 -16.14
C LEU A 112 -10.63 -35.45 -16.31
N VAL A 113 -11.40 -35.67 -15.24
CA VAL A 113 -12.60 -36.53 -15.26
C VAL A 113 -13.78 -35.97 -14.45
N VAL A 114 -13.53 -35.17 -13.40
CA VAL A 114 -14.55 -34.94 -12.36
C VAL A 114 -15.38 -33.67 -12.58
N PHE A 115 -14.75 -32.56 -12.95
CA PHE A 115 -15.45 -31.29 -13.11
C PHE A 115 -14.60 -30.24 -13.81
N SER A 116 -15.28 -29.18 -14.29
CA SER A 116 -14.68 -27.90 -14.61
C SER A 116 -15.39 -26.79 -13.84
N ARG A 117 -14.65 -25.96 -13.11
CA ARG A 117 -15.19 -24.86 -12.29
C ARG A 117 -14.54 -23.54 -12.67
N VAL A 118 -15.38 -22.51 -12.79
CA VAL A 118 -14.93 -21.12 -12.85
C VAL A 118 -14.47 -20.70 -11.46
N ILE A 119 -13.34 -20.01 -11.41
CA ILE A 119 -12.79 -19.40 -10.21
C ILE A 119 -12.52 -17.94 -10.52
N SER A 120 -12.99 -17.03 -9.67
CA SER A 120 -12.65 -15.61 -9.79
C SER A 120 -12.40 -14.96 -8.44
N ALA A 121 -11.46 -14.00 -8.41
CA ALA A 121 -11.20 -13.12 -7.29
C ALA A 121 -11.07 -11.70 -7.82
N ASN A 122 -11.97 -10.81 -7.41
CA ASN A 122 -11.95 -9.40 -7.79
C ASN A 122 -11.68 -8.57 -6.54
N LEU A 123 -10.60 -7.81 -6.57
CA LEU A 123 -10.10 -7.04 -5.43
C LEU A 123 -10.00 -5.55 -5.77
N LYS A 124 -10.29 -4.73 -4.77
CA LYS A 124 -9.96 -3.31 -4.72
C LYS A 124 -8.99 -3.06 -3.58
N ALA A 125 -7.90 -2.36 -3.86
CA ALA A 125 -6.90 -1.95 -2.89
C ALA A 125 -7.19 -0.54 -2.37
N SER A 126 -6.95 -0.33 -1.08
CA SER A 126 -6.96 0.97 -0.40
C SER A 126 -5.77 0.97 0.57
N GLY A 127 -4.67 1.60 0.18
CA GLY A 127 -3.39 1.42 0.85
C GLY A 127 -2.93 -0.04 0.72
N ASP A 128 -2.59 -0.68 1.84
CA ASP A 128 -2.22 -2.09 1.94
C ASP A 128 -3.41 -3.04 2.14
N SER A 129 -4.61 -2.48 2.26
CA SER A 129 -5.84 -3.18 2.59
C SER A 129 -6.66 -3.51 1.35
N TYR A 130 -7.36 -4.62 1.41
CA TYR A 130 -8.06 -5.23 0.28
C TYR A 130 -9.49 -5.58 0.64
N THR A 131 -10.41 -5.28 -0.28
CA THR A 131 -11.80 -5.73 -0.25
C THR A 131 -12.18 -6.32 -1.59
N GLY A 132 -13.17 -7.21 -1.62
CA GLY A 132 -13.52 -7.82 -2.89
C GLY A 132 -14.55 -8.93 -2.85
N SER A 133 -14.55 -9.71 -3.93
CA SER A 133 -15.43 -10.85 -4.09
C SER A 133 -14.69 -12.07 -4.63
N TYR A 134 -15.19 -13.25 -4.27
CA TYR A 134 -14.67 -14.53 -4.69
C TYR A 134 -15.76 -15.48 -5.18
N VAL A 135 -15.48 -16.21 -6.25
CA VAL A 135 -16.30 -17.32 -6.75
C VAL A 135 -15.41 -18.55 -6.87
N GLY A 136 -15.84 -19.69 -6.31
CA GLY A 136 -15.11 -20.95 -6.48
C GLY A 136 -15.70 -22.17 -5.74
N ALA A 137 -16.39 -21.96 -4.61
CA ALA A 137 -17.00 -23.05 -3.84
C ALA A 137 -18.31 -23.61 -4.43
N GLY A 138 -18.92 -22.89 -5.39
CA GLY A 138 -20.25 -23.22 -5.92
C GLY A 138 -21.42 -22.80 -5.03
N THR A 139 -21.17 -22.00 -3.99
CA THR A 139 -22.19 -21.51 -3.04
C THR A 139 -22.68 -20.09 -3.32
N GLY A 140 -22.22 -19.48 -4.42
CA GLY A 140 -22.46 -18.08 -4.77
C GLY A 140 -21.22 -17.21 -4.58
N THR A 141 -21.38 -15.90 -4.73
CA THR A 141 -20.30 -14.92 -4.59
C THR A 141 -20.01 -14.65 -3.12
N ALA A 142 -18.80 -15.01 -2.68
CA ALA A 142 -18.30 -14.75 -1.35
C ALA A 142 -17.67 -13.35 -1.25
N GLY A 143 -17.64 -12.78 -0.05
CA GLY A 143 -16.91 -11.56 0.24
C GLY A 143 -15.44 -11.86 0.55
N LEU A 144 -14.55 -10.93 0.18
CA LEU A 144 -13.13 -10.94 0.52
C LEU A 144 -12.77 -9.68 1.31
N GLY A 145 -11.91 -9.85 2.32
CA GLY A 145 -11.32 -8.75 3.07
C GLY A 145 -9.97 -9.14 3.65
N GLY A 146 -8.97 -8.25 3.58
CA GLY A 146 -7.65 -8.58 4.10
C GLY A 146 -6.59 -7.55 3.76
N LYS A 147 -5.33 -7.98 3.77
CA LYS A 147 -4.18 -7.10 3.53
C LYS A 147 -3.03 -7.86 2.88
N ARG A 148 -2.12 -7.11 2.27
CA ARG A 148 -0.85 -7.67 1.80
C ARG A 148 0.18 -7.70 2.92
N ALA A 149 1.00 -8.75 2.93
CA ALA A 149 2.26 -8.81 3.66
C ALA A 149 3.34 -9.33 2.70
N GLY A 150 4.31 -8.48 2.36
CA GLY A 150 5.37 -8.82 1.41
C GLY A 150 4.82 -9.20 0.03
N ASN A 151 5.06 -10.44 -0.38
CA ASN A 151 4.65 -10.98 -1.69
C ASN A 151 3.28 -11.69 -1.67
N ALA A 152 2.55 -11.65 -0.56
CA ALA A 152 1.29 -12.38 -0.39
C ALA A 152 0.13 -11.46 0.03
N ILE A 153 -0.99 -11.54 -0.68
CA ILE A 153 -2.27 -10.97 -0.26
C ILE A 153 -3.00 -12.03 0.55
N SER A 154 -3.23 -11.76 1.83
CA SER A 154 -3.95 -12.63 2.76
C SER A 154 -5.38 -12.12 2.92
N LEU A 155 -6.36 -12.92 2.50
CA LEU A 155 -7.78 -12.56 2.41
C LEU A 155 -8.66 -13.52 3.22
N ALA A 156 -9.38 -12.99 4.20
CA ALA A 156 -10.49 -13.71 4.80
C ALA A 156 -11.62 -13.83 3.77
N ILE A 157 -12.16 -15.04 3.63
CA ILE A 157 -13.34 -15.33 2.81
C ILE A 157 -14.56 -15.39 3.73
N LYS A 158 -15.62 -14.66 3.35
CA LYS A 158 -16.96 -14.80 3.92
C LYS A 158 -17.87 -15.46 2.89
N TRP A 159 -18.09 -16.77 3.03
CA TRP A 159 -18.91 -17.54 2.08
C TRP A 159 -20.35 -17.02 2.01
N ALA A 160 -20.97 -17.11 0.84
CA ALA A 160 -22.38 -16.72 0.66
C ALA A 160 -23.35 -17.65 1.42
N LYS A 161 -23.04 -18.96 1.41
CA LYS A 161 -23.71 -20.01 2.19
C LYS A 161 -22.66 -20.82 2.95
N GLU A 162 -23.08 -21.64 3.89
CA GLU A 162 -22.16 -22.49 4.64
C GLU A 162 -21.35 -23.42 3.72
N VAL A 163 -20.07 -23.54 4.03
CA VAL A 163 -19.09 -24.43 3.43
C VAL A 163 -18.31 -25.03 4.58
N ASN A 164 -18.21 -26.36 4.65
CA ASN A 164 -17.52 -27.06 5.74
C ASN A 164 -18.04 -26.69 7.15
N GLY A 165 -19.34 -26.42 7.29
CA GLY A 165 -19.96 -26.17 8.60
C GLY A 165 -19.83 -24.74 9.14
N ASP A 166 -19.20 -23.82 8.40
CA ASP A 166 -19.25 -22.39 8.71
C ASP A 166 -19.22 -21.51 7.43
N ARG A 167 -19.03 -20.20 7.60
CA ARG A 167 -18.95 -19.25 6.49
C ARG A 167 -17.57 -18.60 6.35
N ARG A 168 -16.51 -19.18 6.90
CA ARG A 168 -15.19 -18.59 7.00
C ARG A 168 -14.15 -19.49 6.35
N ALA A 169 -13.28 -18.88 5.57
CA ALA A 169 -12.05 -19.50 5.08
C ALA A 169 -10.98 -18.45 4.92
N GLN A 170 -9.77 -18.88 4.57
CA GLN A 170 -8.65 -18.00 4.26
C GLN A 170 -8.20 -18.28 2.84
N MET A 171 -8.05 -17.24 2.01
CA MET A 171 -7.40 -17.29 0.71
C MET A 171 -6.08 -16.54 0.76
N THR A 172 -5.08 -17.06 0.07
CA THR A 172 -3.80 -16.37 -0.15
C THR A 172 -3.50 -16.31 -1.64
N ILE A 173 -3.19 -15.12 -2.15
CA ILE A 173 -2.62 -14.90 -3.49
C ILE A 173 -1.17 -14.50 -3.30
N GLU A 174 -0.25 -15.37 -3.70
CA GLU A 174 1.18 -15.19 -3.44
C GLU A 174 1.97 -15.13 -4.74
N LYS A 175 2.87 -14.15 -4.88
CA LYS A 175 3.84 -14.11 -5.97
C LYS A 175 5.05 -14.97 -5.65
N THR A 176 5.30 -16.00 -6.44
CA THR A 176 6.39 -16.98 -6.24
C THR A 176 7.50 -16.78 -7.27
N GLY A 177 8.43 -15.86 -6.98
CA GLY A 177 9.48 -15.45 -7.90
C GLY A 177 8.98 -14.48 -8.99
N ALA A 178 9.73 -14.34 -10.09
CA ALA A 178 9.40 -13.36 -11.14
C ALA A 178 8.15 -13.73 -11.95
N SER A 179 7.94 -15.03 -12.20
CA SER A 179 6.92 -15.56 -13.12
C SER A 179 6.06 -16.67 -12.49
N GLY A 180 6.02 -16.75 -11.17
CA GLY A 180 5.18 -17.69 -10.44
C GLY A 180 4.11 -16.99 -9.61
N MET A 181 2.96 -17.65 -9.47
CA MET A 181 1.89 -17.27 -8.57
C MET A 181 1.37 -18.53 -7.88
N ARG A 182 0.99 -18.44 -6.61
CA ARG A 182 0.32 -19.52 -5.88
C ARG A 182 -0.98 -19.02 -5.27
N LEU A 183 -2.05 -19.77 -5.49
CA LEU A 183 -3.34 -19.57 -4.84
C LEU A 183 -3.53 -20.66 -3.80
N THR A 184 -3.81 -20.30 -2.55
CA THR A 184 -4.08 -21.25 -1.47
C THR A 184 -5.39 -20.91 -0.79
N THR A 185 -6.23 -21.91 -0.53
CA THR A 185 -7.43 -21.78 0.29
C THR A 185 -7.34 -22.75 1.46
N VAL A 186 -7.65 -22.24 2.66
CA VAL A 186 -7.64 -22.98 3.91
C VAL A 186 -9.02 -22.84 4.55
N ASP A 187 -9.65 -23.98 4.84
CA ASP A 187 -10.90 -24.07 5.59
C ASP A 187 -10.64 -24.72 6.96
N THR A 188 -11.60 -24.62 7.86
CA THR A 188 -11.59 -25.37 9.13
C THR A 188 -12.40 -26.64 8.95
N ASP A 189 -11.84 -27.77 9.37
CA ASP A 189 -12.57 -29.04 9.41
C ASP A 189 -13.57 -29.03 10.57
N PRO A 190 -14.89 -29.13 10.30
CA PRO A 190 -15.90 -29.02 11.35
C PRO A 190 -15.85 -30.16 12.36
N ALA A 191 -15.30 -31.32 11.99
CA ALA A 191 -15.19 -32.46 12.90
C ALA A 191 -14.04 -32.31 13.90
N THR A 192 -12.94 -31.65 13.51
CA THR A 192 -11.69 -31.63 14.29
C THR A 192 -11.26 -30.23 14.72
N GLY A 193 -11.86 -29.17 14.17
CA GLY A 193 -11.44 -27.78 14.36
C GLY A 193 -10.10 -27.43 13.71
N ARG A 194 -9.49 -28.35 12.95
CA ARG A 194 -8.15 -28.13 12.36
C ARG A 194 -8.24 -27.40 11.03
N SER A 195 -7.24 -26.55 10.76
CA SER A 195 -7.07 -25.94 9.45
C SER A 195 -6.65 -26.98 8.41
N VAL A 196 -7.34 -27.00 7.27
CA VAL A 196 -7.10 -27.91 6.14
C VAL A 196 -6.93 -27.07 4.88
N VAL A 197 -5.83 -27.29 4.16
CA VAL A 197 -5.65 -26.74 2.81
C VAL A 197 -6.63 -27.45 1.87
N THR A 198 -7.68 -26.74 1.47
CA THR A 198 -8.72 -27.24 0.56
C THR A 198 -8.43 -26.90 -0.88
N SER A 199 -7.55 -25.94 -1.13
CA SER A 199 -7.05 -25.63 -2.48
C SER A 199 -5.61 -25.18 -2.41
N ARG A 200 -4.79 -25.70 -3.32
CA ARG A 200 -3.46 -25.14 -3.61
C ARG A 200 -3.23 -25.26 -5.11
N ILE A 201 -3.01 -24.13 -5.77
CA ILE A 201 -2.79 -24.04 -7.21
C ILE A 201 -1.50 -23.27 -7.43
N ASP A 202 -0.51 -23.93 -8.02
CA ASP A 202 0.77 -23.33 -8.37
C ASP A 202 0.75 -23.01 -9.88
N LEU A 203 0.87 -21.72 -10.19
CA LEU A 203 0.74 -21.13 -11.52
C LEU A 203 2.09 -20.60 -11.99
N ARG A 204 2.29 -20.66 -13.30
CA ARG A 204 3.35 -20.00 -14.03
C ARG A 204 2.75 -19.06 -15.07
N ARG A 205 3.45 -17.98 -15.33
CA ARG A 205 3.12 -17.06 -16.41
C ARG A 205 3.14 -17.82 -17.75
N SER A 206 2.09 -17.67 -18.55
CA SER A 206 1.91 -18.31 -19.86
C SER A 206 2.07 -17.32 -21.00
#